data_AF-A0A5M9K5N5-F1
#
_entry.id   AF-A0A5M9K5N5-F1
#
_cell.length_a   1.000
_cell.length_b   1.000
_cell.length_c   1.000
_cell.angle_alpha   90.00
_cell.angle_beta   90.00
_cell.angle_gamma   90.00
#
_symmetry.space_group_name_H-M   'P 1'
#
loop_
_entity.id
_entity.type
_entity.pdbx_description
1 polymer ?
#
loop_
_entity_poly.entity_id
_entity_poly.type
_entity_poly.pdbx_seq_one_letter_code
_entity_poly.pdbx_strand_id
1 'polypeptide(L)'
;MSRISIPFDVITSRFNLSDRFSGVRAQSLSTRFANLKPVNEFFDLKRLSKPANFGEVQSRVNYNLGHFASNYFALFIMLSIYSLLTNLLLLFDIILAVGATSSQLYTGLLIVAVPLGIIASPFTTLLWLIGASGVSIIGHASFMDKPIDEAFSGEAV
;
A
#
# COMPACT_ATOMS: atom_id res chain seq x y z
N MET A 1 -7.53 18.21 38.19
CA MET A 1 -7.08 17.01 37.44
C MET A 1 -7.52 17.19 36.00
N SER A 2 -6.63 17.60 35.10
CA SER A 2 -6.98 17.85 33.69
C SER A 2 -7.10 16.51 32.97
N ARG A 3 -8.30 16.18 32.47
CA ARG A 3 -8.55 14.99 31.65
C ARG A 3 -7.96 15.27 30.27
N ILE A 4 -6.85 14.64 29.93
CA ILE A 4 -6.28 14.64 28.58
C ILE A 4 -7.36 14.04 27.65
N SER A 5 -8.14 14.90 27.00
CA SER A 5 -9.06 14.52 25.94
C SER A 5 -8.24 14.41 24.67
N ILE A 6 -7.66 13.22 24.41
CA ILE A 6 -7.00 12.93 23.14
C ILE A 6 -8.09 13.07 22.06
N PRO A 7 -8.01 14.09 21.18
CA PRO A 7 -9.02 14.28 20.16
C PRO A 7 -8.75 13.28 19.03
N PHE A 8 -9.21 12.04 19.20
CA PHE A 8 -9.15 11.00 18.17
C PHE A 8 -9.81 11.45 16.86
N ASP A 9 -10.84 12.29 16.95
CA ASP A 9 -11.55 12.88 15.81
C ASP A 9 -10.67 13.83 14.98
N VAL A 10 -9.62 14.42 15.56
CA VAL A 10 -8.69 15.31 14.83
C VAL A 10 -7.68 14.49 14.02
N ILE A 11 -7.31 13.30 14.48
CA ILE A 11 -6.39 12.40 13.75
C ILE A 11 -7.12 11.79 12.55
N THR A 12 -8.38 11.37 12.73
CA THR A 12 -9.20 10.76 11.67
C THR A 12 -9.78 11.77 10.68
N SER A 13 -9.99 13.03 11.06
CA SER A 13 -10.41 14.08 10.11
C SER A 13 -9.24 14.62 9.28
N ARG A 14 -8.04 14.75 9.87
CA ARG A 14 -6.82 15.16 9.13
C ARG A 14 -6.32 14.08 8.17
N PHE A 15 -6.46 12.82 8.56
CA PHE A 15 -6.29 11.67 7.69
C PHE A 15 -7.66 11.24 7.18
N ASN A 16 -8.17 11.91 6.13
CA ASN A 16 -9.41 11.55 5.44
C ASN A 16 -9.32 10.16 4.77
N LEU A 17 -9.16 9.12 5.59
CA LEU A 17 -8.84 7.73 5.26
C LEU A 17 -10.07 7.03 4.69
N SER A 18 -11.26 7.42 5.15
CA SER A 18 -12.53 6.89 4.64
C SER A 18 -12.72 7.22 3.15
N ASP A 19 -12.51 8.47 2.76
CA ASP A 19 -12.63 8.91 1.36
C ASP A 19 -11.52 8.32 0.48
N ARG A 20 -10.31 8.17 1.03
CA ARG A 20 -9.22 7.48 0.33
C ARG A 20 -9.53 5.99 0.15
N PHE A 21 -10.12 5.35 1.14
CA PHE A 21 -10.46 3.92 1.11
C PHE A 21 -11.63 3.61 0.17
N SER A 22 -12.59 4.52 0.04
CA SER A 22 -13.68 4.41 -0.94
C SER A 22 -13.16 4.58 -2.37
N GLY A 23 -12.27 5.55 -2.62
CA GLY A 23 -11.59 5.74 -3.91
C GLY A 23 -10.71 4.55 -4.33
N VAL A 24 -10.13 3.81 -3.38
CA VAL A 24 -9.35 2.59 -3.67
C VAL A 24 -10.23 1.45 -4.21
N ARG A 25 -11.49 1.33 -3.76
CA ARG A 25 -12.39 0.25 -4.24
C ARG A 25 -13.16 0.58 -5.51
N ALA A 26 -13.38 1.87 -5.80
CA ALA A 26 -14.26 2.30 -6.89
C ALA A 26 -13.60 2.35 -8.28
N GLN A 27 -12.27 2.25 -8.37
CA GLN A 27 -11.55 2.50 -9.62
C GLN A 27 -11.11 1.20 -10.32
N SER A 28 -11.52 1.04 -11.60
CA SER A 28 -11.17 -0.13 -12.42
C SER A 28 -9.66 -0.26 -12.62
N LEU A 29 -9.17 -1.50 -12.85
CA LEU A 29 -7.75 -1.74 -13.13
C LEU A 29 -7.28 -0.95 -14.35
N SER A 30 -8.07 -0.90 -15.43
CA SER A 30 -7.77 -0.11 -16.63
C SER A 30 -7.53 1.37 -16.30
N THR A 31 -8.41 1.97 -15.49
CA THR A 31 -8.26 3.34 -15.03
C THR A 31 -7.03 3.52 -14.14
N ARG A 32 -6.66 2.53 -13.32
CA ARG A 32 -5.40 2.59 -12.54
C ARG A 32 -4.17 2.61 -13.43
N PHE A 33 -4.12 1.74 -14.45
CA PHE A 33 -3.03 1.71 -15.42
C PHE A 33 -2.94 3.01 -16.24
N ALA A 34 -4.08 3.58 -16.65
CA ALA A 34 -4.12 4.85 -17.38
C ALA A 34 -3.60 6.04 -16.54
N ASN A 35 -3.74 5.97 -15.22
CA ASN A 35 -3.26 7.00 -14.29
C ASN A 35 -1.80 6.79 -13.82
N LEU A 36 -1.09 5.78 -14.35
CA LEU A 36 0.31 5.59 -14.01
C LEU A 36 1.14 6.78 -14.48
N LYS A 37 1.88 7.39 -13.55
CA LYS A 37 2.86 8.41 -13.88
C LYS A 37 4.10 7.75 -14.49
N PRO A 38 4.80 8.42 -15.43
CA PRO A 38 6.06 7.94 -15.96
C PRO A 38 7.04 7.58 -14.84
N VAL A 39 7.78 6.49 -15.01
CA VAL A 39 8.73 5.98 -14.00
C VAL A 39 9.81 7.03 -13.66
N ASN A 40 10.20 7.86 -14.63
CA ASN A 40 11.17 8.94 -14.44
C ASN A 40 10.64 10.09 -13.55
N GLU A 41 9.31 10.31 -13.54
CA GLU A 41 8.69 11.29 -12.63
C GLU A 41 8.53 10.70 -11.23
N PHE A 42 8.21 9.40 -11.16
CA PHE A 42 8.12 8.70 -9.89
C PHE A 42 9.49 8.68 -9.20
N PHE A 43 10.56 8.32 -9.90
CA PHE A 43 11.92 8.32 -9.38
C PHE A 43 12.70 9.60 -9.74
N ASP A 44 12.08 10.77 -9.57
CA ASP A 44 12.79 12.03 -9.77
C ASP A 44 13.70 12.36 -8.57
N LEU A 45 14.95 11.93 -8.67
CA LEU A 45 15.97 12.14 -7.64
C LEU A 45 16.26 13.63 -7.37
N LYS A 46 15.89 14.54 -8.27
CA LYS A 46 16.08 15.98 -8.06
C LYS A 46 15.11 16.56 -7.04
N ARG A 47 13.95 15.91 -6.86
CA ARG A 47 12.91 16.29 -5.90
C ARG A 47 13.07 15.58 -4.56
N LEU A 48 14.11 14.75 -4.44
CA LEU A 48 14.37 14.03 -3.20
C LEU A 48 15.07 14.97 -2.23
N SER A 49 14.42 15.27 -1.13
CA SER A 49 15.00 16.08 -0.06
C SER A 49 14.63 15.54 1.30
N LYS A 50 15.47 15.83 2.30
CA LYS A 50 15.21 15.42 3.67
C LYS A 50 14.16 16.36 4.27
N PRO A 51 13.03 15.83 4.79
CA PRO A 51 12.02 16.66 5.43
C PRO A 51 12.59 17.31 6.71
N ALA A 52 12.31 18.59 6.90
CA ALA A 52 12.80 19.37 8.02
C ALA A 52 12.11 18.99 9.34
N ASN A 53 10.82 18.64 9.29
CA ASN A 53 10.02 18.28 10.45
C ASN A 53 8.81 17.38 10.11
N PHE A 54 8.11 16.89 11.13
CA PHE A 54 6.94 16.00 10.98
C PHE A 54 5.75 16.65 10.25
N GLY A 55 5.57 17.96 10.37
CA GLY A 55 4.50 18.67 9.65
C GLY A 55 4.73 18.62 8.15
N GLU A 56 5.98 18.78 7.73
CA GLU A 56 6.38 18.65 6.34
C GLU A 56 6.22 17.21 5.83
N VAL A 57 6.65 16.20 6.60
CA VAL A 57 6.42 14.79 6.26
C VAL A 57 4.96 14.51 6.00
N GLN A 58 4.07 14.95 6.91
CA GLN A 58 2.63 14.76 6.76
C GLN A 58 2.11 15.44 5.49
N SER A 59 2.56 16.67 5.24
CA SER A 59 2.19 17.45 4.06
C SER A 59 2.62 16.75 2.76
N ARG A 60 3.86 16.29 2.68
CA ARG A 60 4.43 15.55 1.54
C ARG A 60 3.71 14.23 1.31
N VAL A 61 3.51 13.44 2.38
CA VAL A 61 2.79 12.17 2.31
C VAL A 61 1.35 12.35 1.80
N ASN A 62 0.62 13.33 2.32
CA ASN A 62 -0.77 13.58 1.91
C ASN A 62 -0.90 13.93 0.42
N TYR A 63 0.04 14.73 -0.10
CA TYR A 63 0.10 15.11 -1.50
C TYR A 63 0.54 13.93 -2.38
N ASN A 64 1.72 13.36 -2.09
CA ASN A 64 2.34 12.33 -2.91
C ASN A 64 1.51 11.05 -2.98
N LEU A 65 0.84 10.65 -1.88
CA LEU A 65 -0.07 9.49 -1.88
C LEU A 65 -1.24 9.66 -2.86
N GLY A 66 -1.70 10.89 -3.09
CA GLY A 66 -2.70 11.18 -4.12
C GLY A 66 -2.07 11.23 -5.51
N HIS A 67 -0.98 11.98 -5.65
CA HIS A 67 -0.32 12.23 -6.95
C HIS A 67 0.20 10.95 -7.63
N PHE A 68 0.78 10.03 -6.84
CA PHE A 68 1.37 8.77 -7.32
C PHE A 68 0.56 7.53 -6.91
N ALA A 69 -0.74 7.67 -6.66
CA ALA A 69 -1.59 6.58 -6.17
C ALA A 69 -1.52 5.31 -7.03
N SER A 70 -1.57 5.45 -8.36
CA SER A 70 -1.46 4.31 -9.28
C SER A 70 -0.08 3.67 -9.27
N ASN A 71 1.00 4.45 -9.16
CA ASN A 71 2.36 3.93 -9.07
C ASN A 71 2.58 3.14 -7.78
N TYR A 72 2.08 3.63 -6.64
CA TYR A 72 2.12 2.89 -5.38
C TYR A 72 1.28 1.61 -5.41
N PHE A 73 0.13 1.63 -6.08
CA PHE A 73 -0.67 0.43 -6.31
C PHE A 73 0.10 -0.59 -7.16
N ALA A 74 0.75 -0.15 -8.23
CA ALA A 74 1.59 -1.02 -9.05
C ALA A 74 2.76 -1.61 -8.24
N LEU A 75 3.41 -0.80 -7.39
CA LEU A 75 4.46 -1.28 -6.49
C LEU A 75 3.94 -2.35 -5.51
N PHE A 76 2.75 -2.16 -4.94
CA PHE A 76 2.12 -3.17 -4.09
C PHE A 76 1.87 -4.50 -4.83
N ILE A 77 1.40 -4.44 -6.07
CA ILE A 77 1.22 -5.64 -6.91
C ILE A 77 2.57 -6.32 -7.20
N MET A 78 3.60 -5.54 -7.54
CA MET A 78 4.94 -6.07 -7.79
C MET A 78 5.52 -6.76 -6.55
N LEU A 79 5.38 -6.16 -5.37
CA LEU A 79 5.77 -6.79 -4.11
C LEU A 79 4.92 -8.03 -3.77
N SER A 80 3.63 -8.02 -4.10
CA SER A 80 2.75 -9.19 -3.93
C SER A 80 3.23 -10.36 -4.78
N ILE A 81 3.52 -10.11 -6.06
CA ILE A 81 4.09 -11.12 -6.98
C ILE A 81 5.44 -11.62 -6.45
N TYR A 82 6.34 -10.70 -6.03
CA TYR A 82 7.61 -11.07 -5.43
C TYR A 82 7.45 -11.98 -4.21
N SER A 83 6.48 -11.68 -3.33
CA SER A 83 6.23 -12.49 -2.12
C SER A 83 5.75 -13.90 -2.46
N LEU A 84 4.92 -14.04 -3.51
CA LEU A 84 4.46 -15.35 -4.01
C LEU A 84 5.57 -16.14 -4.70
N LEU A 85 6.42 -15.48 -5.48
CA LEU A 85 7.55 -16.14 -6.14
C LEU A 85 8.60 -16.61 -5.14
N THR A 86 8.82 -15.84 -4.07
CA THR A 86 9.78 -16.20 -3.01
C THR A 86 9.22 -17.32 -2.12
N ASN A 87 7.89 -17.40 -1.96
CA ASN A 87 7.21 -18.43 -1.18
C ASN A 87 6.44 -19.38 -2.11
N LEU A 88 7.17 -20.26 -2.80
CA LEU A 88 6.58 -21.23 -3.73
C LEU A 88 5.57 -22.18 -3.06
N LEU A 89 5.74 -22.47 -1.77
CA LEU A 89 4.79 -23.27 -1.00
C LEU A 89 3.45 -22.56 -0.83
N LEU A 90 3.47 -21.26 -0.51
CA LEU A 90 2.26 -20.45 -0.45
C LEU A 90 1.59 -20.34 -1.83
N LEU A 91 2.38 -20.17 -2.90
CA LEU A 91 1.85 -20.16 -4.26
C LEU A 91 1.17 -21.50 -4.62
N PHE A 92 1.82 -22.62 -4.30
CA PHE A 92 1.26 -23.95 -4.52
C PHE A 92 -0.01 -24.17 -3.71
N ASP A 93 -0.02 -23.79 -2.43
CA ASP A 93 -1.19 -23.91 -1.54
C ASP A 93 -2.39 -23.09 -2.06
N ILE A 94 -2.15 -21.87 -2.57
CA ILE A 94 -3.20 -21.05 -3.20
C ILE A 94 -3.76 -21.72 -4.46
N ILE A 95 -2.90 -22.24 -5.34
CA ILE A 95 -3.34 -22.94 -6.56
C ILE A 95 -4.15 -24.19 -6.21
N LEU A 96 -3.67 -24.96 -5.22
CA LEU A 96 -4.34 -26.16 -4.73
C LEU A 96 -5.70 -25.84 -4.11
N ALA A 97 -5.80 -24.75 -3.35
CA ALA A 97 -7.05 -24.28 -2.75
C ALA A 97 -8.07 -23.78 -3.79
N VAL A 98 -7.64 -23.05 -4.82
CA VAL A 98 -8.53 -22.46 -5.84
C VAL A 98 -8.88 -23.45 -6.95
N GLY A 99 -7.97 -24.35 -7.33
CA GLY A 99 -8.13 -25.27 -8.46
C GLY A 99 -8.92 -26.55 -8.14
N ALA A 100 -9.24 -26.83 -6.88
CA ALA A 100 -9.89 -28.07 -6.50
C ALA A 100 -11.40 -28.07 -6.81
N THR A 101 -11.85 -29.05 -7.61
CA THR A 101 -13.25 -29.18 -8.07
C THR A 101 -13.75 -30.63 -7.90
N SER A 102 -14.17 -31.03 -6.68
CA SER A 102 -15.05 -32.20 -6.42
C SER A 102 -15.32 -32.41 -4.92
N SER A 103 -16.58 -32.65 -4.55
CA SER A 103 -17.04 -32.68 -3.14
C SER A 103 -16.40 -33.76 -2.26
N GLN A 104 -16.02 -34.92 -2.79
CA GLN A 104 -15.36 -36.00 -2.02
C GLN A 104 -13.84 -35.78 -1.88
N LEU A 105 -13.24 -34.99 -2.77
CA LEU A 105 -11.82 -34.64 -2.72
C LEU A 105 -11.55 -33.50 -1.75
N TYR A 106 -12.54 -32.65 -1.43
CA TYR A 106 -12.35 -31.53 -0.51
C TYR A 106 -11.93 -31.96 0.89
N THR A 107 -12.43 -33.06 1.44
CA THR A 107 -12.00 -33.53 2.76
C THR A 107 -10.52 -33.92 2.76
N GLY A 108 -10.08 -34.66 1.75
CA GLY A 108 -8.66 -35.01 1.58
C GLY A 108 -7.80 -33.78 1.29
N LEU A 109 -8.30 -32.85 0.49
CA LEU A 109 -7.67 -31.58 0.20
C LEU A 109 -7.50 -30.74 1.45
N LEU A 110 -8.52 -30.66 2.32
CA LEU A 110 -8.47 -29.89 3.56
C LEU A 110 -7.38 -30.45 4.50
N ILE A 111 -7.29 -31.78 4.59
CA ILE A 111 -6.26 -32.48 5.38
C ILE A 111 -4.85 -32.17 4.88
N VAL A 112 -4.67 -31.90 3.58
CA VAL A 112 -3.36 -31.56 2.99
C VAL A 112 -3.10 -30.05 3.01
N ALA A 113 -4.08 -29.25 2.63
CA ALA A 113 -4.01 -27.79 2.52
C ALA A 113 -3.87 -27.10 3.89
N VAL A 114 -4.50 -27.60 4.96
CA VAL A 114 -4.35 -26.96 6.28
C VAL A 114 -2.93 -27.09 6.84
N PRO A 115 -2.31 -28.27 6.89
CA PRO A 115 -0.92 -28.40 7.28
C PRO A 115 0.02 -27.62 6.37
N LEU A 116 -0.18 -27.70 5.04
CA LEU A 116 0.63 -26.94 4.09
C LEU A 116 0.47 -25.43 4.29
N GLY A 117 -0.74 -24.94 4.52
CA GLY A 117 -1.02 -23.54 4.80
C GLY A 117 -0.38 -23.05 6.08
N ILE A 118 -0.29 -23.88 7.13
CA ILE A 118 0.46 -23.52 8.35
C ILE A 118 1.96 -23.41 8.03
N ILE A 119 2.52 -24.36 7.30
CA ILE A 119 3.95 -24.38 6.94
C ILE A 119 4.30 -23.23 5.99
N ALA A 120 3.43 -22.93 5.03
CA ALA A 120 3.57 -21.85 4.07
C ALA A 120 3.61 -20.46 4.74
N SER A 121 3.28 -20.36 6.03
CA SER A 121 3.40 -19.13 6.82
C SER A 121 2.75 -17.91 6.13
N PRO A 122 1.46 -17.98 5.74
CA PRO A 122 0.76 -16.90 5.03
C PRO A 122 0.74 -15.61 5.85
N PHE A 123 0.60 -15.72 7.18
CA PHE A 123 0.61 -14.56 8.07
C PHE A 123 1.94 -13.80 8.04
N THR A 124 3.07 -14.51 8.05
CA THR A 124 4.39 -13.89 7.92
C THR A 124 4.54 -13.20 6.57
N THR A 125 4.08 -13.84 5.49
CA THR A 125 4.12 -13.27 4.14
C THR A 125 3.25 -12.00 4.05
N LEU A 126 2.05 -12.01 4.66
CA LEU A 126 1.18 -10.84 4.72
C LEU A 126 1.77 -9.69 5.54
N LEU A 127 2.31 -9.99 6.73
CA LEU A 127 2.97 -8.99 7.57
C LEU A 127 4.19 -8.38 6.87
N TRP A 128 4.97 -9.21 6.16
CA TRP A 128 6.07 -8.74 5.33
C TRP A 128 5.58 -7.82 4.21
N LEU A 129 4.52 -8.21 3.48
CA LEU A 129 3.95 -7.41 2.40
C LEU A 129 3.44 -6.06 2.91
N ILE A 130 2.72 -6.04 4.04
CA ILE A 130 2.23 -4.82 4.69
C ILE A 130 3.41 -3.94 5.12
N GLY A 131 4.42 -4.50 5.77
CA GLY A 131 5.61 -3.76 6.22
C GLY A 131 6.42 -3.20 5.04
N ALA A 132 6.74 -4.03 4.05
CA ALA A 132 7.54 -3.65 2.90
C ALA A 132 6.83 -2.59 2.04
N SER A 133 5.53 -2.77 1.78
CA SER A 133 4.73 -1.77 1.07
C SER A 133 4.59 -0.48 1.88
N GLY A 134 4.35 -0.55 3.19
CA GLY A 134 4.29 0.61 4.06
C GLY A 134 5.58 1.44 4.06
N VAL A 135 6.74 0.79 4.28
CA VAL A 135 8.05 1.45 4.31
C VAL A 135 8.40 2.06 2.95
N SER A 136 8.18 1.32 1.86
CA SER A 136 8.51 1.81 0.51
C SER A 136 7.61 2.97 0.08
N ILE A 137 6.30 2.87 0.29
CA ILE A 137 5.33 3.90 -0.11
C ILE A 137 5.47 5.16 0.76
N ILE A 138 5.44 5.00 2.09
CA ILE A 138 5.53 6.15 3.01
C ILE A 138 6.93 6.77 2.94
N GLY A 139 7.98 5.94 2.86
CA GLY A 139 9.35 6.39 2.66
C GLY A 139 9.44 7.29 1.43
N HIS A 140 9.09 6.77 0.26
CA HIS A 140 9.08 7.53 -0.98
C HIS A 140 8.24 8.82 -0.88
N ALA A 141 7.01 8.72 -0.37
CA ALA A 141 6.09 9.85 -0.24
C ALA A 141 6.58 10.93 0.73
N SER A 142 7.39 10.57 1.74
CA SER A 142 7.96 11.52 2.70
C SER A 142 9.19 12.26 2.18
N PHE A 143 9.99 11.64 1.32
CA PHE A 143 11.22 12.23 0.77
C PHE A 143 11.00 13.03 -0.51
N MET A 144 9.90 12.79 -1.22
CA MET A 144 9.57 13.52 -2.44
C MET A 144 8.97 14.90 -2.14
N ASP A 145 9.60 15.94 -2.65
CA ASP A 145 9.10 17.31 -2.57
C ASP A 145 7.87 17.54 -3.42
N LYS A 146 6.98 18.39 -2.91
CA LYS A 146 5.88 18.93 -3.71
C LYS A 146 6.47 19.86 -4.78
N PRO A 147 5.85 19.93 -5.98
CA PRO A 147 6.29 20.90 -6.98
C PRO A 147 6.12 22.33 -6.45
N ILE A 148 7.00 23.22 -6.87
CA ILE A 148 7.07 24.61 -6.40
C ILE A 148 5.77 25.38 -6.64
N ASP A 149 5.01 25.06 -7.69
CA ASP A 149 3.74 25.73 -8.01
C ASP A 149 2.67 25.54 -6.92
N GLU A 150 2.70 24.41 -6.21
CA GLU A 150 1.84 24.14 -5.05
C GLU A 150 2.37 24.78 -3.75
N ALA A 151 3.67 25.12 -3.70
CA ALA A 151 4.23 25.88 -2.59
C ALA A 151 3.81 27.36 -2.68
N PHE A 152 3.74 27.92 -3.90
CA PHE A 152 3.30 29.29 -4.13
C PHE A 152 1.78 29.48 -4.07
N SER A 153 0.99 28.49 -4.51
CA SER A 153 -0.47 28.55 -4.40
C SER A 153 -0.97 28.57 -2.96
N GLY A 154 -0.19 27.99 -2.02
CA GLY A 154 -0.47 28.00 -0.59
C GLY A 154 -0.05 29.28 0.15
N GLU A 155 0.81 30.13 -0.45
CA GLU A 155 1.25 31.42 0.10
C GLU A 155 0.44 32.62 -0.45
N ALA A 156 -0.39 32.41 -1.48
CA ALA A 156 -1.18 33.47 -2.11
C ALA A 156 -2.52 33.80 -1.40
N VAL A 157 -2.69 33.43 -0.12
CA VAL A 157 -3.91 33.70 0.66
C VAL A 157 -3.59 34.21 2.06
#